data_AF-A0A1H5YMD4-F1
#
_entry.id   AF-A0A1H5YMD4-F1
#
_cell.length_a   1.000
_cell.length_b   1.000
_cell.length_c   1.000
_cell.angle_alpha   90.00
_cell.angle_beta   90.00
_cell.angle_gamma   90.00
#
_symmetry.space_group_name_H-M   'P 1'
#
loop_
_entity.id
_entity.type
_entity.pdbx_description
1 polymer ?
#
loop_
_entity_poly.entity_id
_entity_poly.type
_entity_poly.pdbx_seq_one_letter_code
_entity_poly.pdbx_strand_id
1 'polypeptide(L)'
;MWDDFEENEEEDESEFDPKAHRDQIYAHPLMKKANEIVSLTHALVGSLDEARKELYGGMMMEDAMIMSAKFAGAEGVNDYIHKMENATIMKVHARHLNSMTYQLAMEETHAEEHLNLLREAIEEFKILFVAWVKGFDSQDRYDDGWGLFV
;
A
#
# COMPACT_ATOMS: atom_id res chain seq x y z
N MET A 1 37.74 27.49 42.56
CA MET A 1 37.34 26.08 42.51
C MET A 1 35.83 26.09 42.43
N TRP A 2 35.33 25.98 41.21
CA TRP A 2 33.92 25.77 40.90
C TRP A 2 33.96 24.55 39.97
N ASP A 3 34.17 23.39 40.57
CA ASP A 3 33.74 22.13 39.98
C ASP A 3 32.21 22.09 40.07
N ASP A 4 31.59 21.34 39.15
CA ASP A 4 30.16 20.99 39.09
C ASP A 4 29.25 21.85 38.20
N PHE A 5 29.69 22.07 36.96
CA PHE A 5 28.76 21.95 35.83
C PHE A 5 29.31 20.88 34.91
N GLU A 6 29.21 19.61 35.34
CA GLU A 6 29.11 18.52 34.38
C GLU A 6 27.84 18.79 33.57
N GLU A 7 28.06 19.34 32.39
CA GLU A 7 27.10 19.40 31.29
C GLU A 7 26.70 17.95 31.03
N ASN A 8 25.64 17.50 31.71
CA ASN A 8 24.91 16.31 31.33
C ASN A 8 24.21 16.66 30.00
N GLU A 9 24.99 16.65 28.93
CA GLU A 9 24.46 16.41 27.59
C GLU A 9 23.89 15.00 27.64
N GLU A 10 22.61 14.91 28.04
CA GLU A 10 21.77 13.75 27.75
C GLU A 10 21.69 13.63 26.23
N GLU A 11 22.73 13.05 25.63
CA GLU A 11 22.79 12.77 24.20
C GLU A 11 21.82 11.63 23.87
N ASP A 12 20.87 12.00 23.01
CA ASP A 12 20.22 11.20 21.96
C ASP A 12 18.93 10.45 22.33
N GLU A 13 17.87 11.23 22.60
CA GLU A 13 16.53 10.85 22.14
C GLU A 13 16.59 10.72 20.61
N SER A 14 16.70 9.49 20.11
CA SER A 14 16.82 9.15 18.69
C SER A 14 16.08 10.13 17.77
N GLU A 15 16.81 11.03 17.12
CA GLU A 15 16.23 12.05 16.26
C GLU A 15 15.46 11.35 15.13
N PHE A 16 14.14 11.46 15.13
CA PHE A 16 13.29 10.89 14.08
C PHE A 16 13.70 11.50 12.73
N ASP A 17 14.40 10.74 11.89
CA ASP A 17 14.75 11.14 10.52
C ASP A 17 13.60 10.77 9.57
N PRO A 18 12.78 11.75 9.12
CA PRO A 18 11.64 11.47 8.25
C PRO A 18 12.08 10.94 6.87
N LYS A 19 13.30 11.26 6.43
CA LYS A 19 13.82 10.83 5.14
C LYS A 19 14.22 9.36 5.18
N ALA A 20 14.95 8.94 6.21
CA ALA A 20 15.30 7.54 6.39
C ALA A 20 14.06 6.64 6.52
N HIS A 21 13.06 7.08 7.29
CA HIS A 21 11.80 6.35 7.42
C HIS A 21 11.07 6.20 6.08
N ARG A 22 10.96 7.29 5.31
CA ARG A 22 10.39 7.24 3.95
C ARG A 22 11.17 6.27 3.06
N ASP A 23 12.50 6.35 3.05
CA ASP A 23 13.33 5.51 2.19
C ASP A 23 13.19 4.01 2.55
N GLN A 24 12.98 3.67 3.83
CA GLN A 24 12.63 2.31 4.27
C GLN A 24 11.28 1.84 3.71
N ILE A 25 10.24 2.68 3.78
CA ILE A 25 8.91 2.38 3.22
C ILE A 25 9.02 2.06 1.72
N TYR A 26 9.72 2.89 0.95
CA TYR A 26 9.87 2.69 -0.50
C TYR A 26 10.82 1.52 -0.86
N ALA A 27 11.70 1.11 0.06
CA ALA A 27 12.52 -0.08 -0.11
C ALA A 27 11.74 -1.39 0.11
N HIS A 28 10.62 -1.35 0.85
CA HIS A 28 9.84 -2.53 1.22
C HIS A 28 9.29 -3.28 -0.01
N PRO A 29 9.37 -4.63 -0.06
CA PRO A 29 8.91 -5.41 -1.22
C PRO A 29 7.44 -5.17 -1.58
N LEU A 30 6.56 -5.05 -0.58
CA LEU A 30 5.13 -4.80 -0.82
C LEU A 30 4.88 -3.43 -1.47
N MET A 31 5.62 -2.39 -1.06
CA MET A 31 5.54 -1.06 -1.65
C MET A 31 6.03 -1.06 -3.10
N LYS A 32 7.15 -1.73 -3.36
CA LYS A 32 7.66 -1.90 -4.74
C LYS A 32 6.63 -2.58 -5.63
N LYS A 33 6.01 -3.66 -5.15
CA LYS A 33 4.98 -4.37 -5.91
C LYS A 33 3.71 -3.53 -6.09
N ALA A 34 3.31 -2.72 -5.11
CA ALA A 34 2.21 -1.78 -5.27
C ALA A 34 2.50 -0.75 -6.38
N ASN A 35 3.70 -0.19 -6.42
CA ASN A 35 4.10 0.77 -7.46
C ASN A 35 4.21 0.12 -8.86
N GLU A 36 4.62 -1.15 -8.93
CA GLU A 36 4.57 -1.92 -10.16
C GLU A 36 3.12 -2.08 -10.66
N ILE A 37 2.17 -2.39 -9.77
CA ILE A 37 0.75 -2.45 -10.10
C ILE A 37 0.23 -1.09 -10.62
N VAL A 38 0.64 0.03 -10.01
CA VAL A 38 0.31 1.37 -10.53
C VAL A 38 0.83 1.55 -11.95
N SER A 39 2.06 1.13 -12.21
CA SER A 39 2.71 1.26 -13.53
C SER A 39 2.02 0.41 -14.59
N LEU A 40 1.71 -0.85 -14.26
CA LEU A 40 0.99 -1.78 -15.13
C LEU A 40 -0.44 -1.30 -15.41
N THR A 41 -1.13 -0.80 -14.39
CA THR A 41 -2.47 -0.23 -14.54
C THR A 41 -2.45 0.99 -15.45
N HIS A 42 -1.49 1.89 -15.28
CA HIS A 42 -1.34 3.05 -16.16
C HIS A 42 -1.10 2.65 -17.62
N ALA A 43 -0.24 1.65 -17.86
CA ALA A 43 0.00 1.12 -19.20
C ALA A 43 -1.27 0.50 -19.81
N LEU A 44 -1.99 -0.31 -19.04
CA LEU A 44 -3.26 -0.90 -19.46
C LEU A 44 -4.29 0.18 -19.82
N VAL A 45 -4.53 1.14 -18.93
CA VAL A 45 -5.48 2.24 -19.15
C VAL A 45 -5.09 3.09 -20.37
N GLY A 46 -3.78 3.29 -20.59
CA GLY A 46 -3.26 3.97 -21.78
C GLY A 46 -3.45 3.21 -23.09
N SER A 47 -3.67 1.89 -23.02
CA SER A 47 -3.92 1.02 -24.19
C SER A 47 -5.40 0.88 -24.57
N LEU A 48 -6.31 1.30 -23.68
CA LEU A 48 -7.75 1.26 -23.93
C LEU A 48 -8.18 2.35 -24.93
N ASP A 49 -9.28 2.11 -25.64
CA ASP A 49 -9.97 3.18 -26.36
C ASP A 49 -10.57 4.21 -25.40
N GLU A 50 -10.91 5.38 -25.95
CA GLU A 50 -11.38 6.51 -25.15
C GLU A 50 -12.66 6.21 -24.35
N ALA A 51 -13.60 5.42 -24.90
CA ALA A 51 -14.85 5.11 -24.19
C ALA A 51 -14.59 4.28 -22.94
N ARG A 52 -13.73 3.26 -23.05
CA ARG A 52 -13.35 2.40 -21.93
C ARG A 52 -12.43 3.11 -20.94
N LYS A 53 -11.54 3.96 -21.44
CA LYS A 53 -10.68 4.78 -20.59
C LYS A 53 -11.50 5.76 -19.75
N GLU A 54 -12.50 6.41 -20.32
CA GLU A 54 -13.42 7.29 -19.58
C GLU A 54 -14.25 6.51 -18.56
N LEU A 55 -14.71 5.31 -18.94
CA LEU A 55 -15.56 4.49 -18.07
C LEU A 55 -14.80 3.82 -16.92
N TYR A 56 -13.59 3.30 -17.16
CA TYR A 56 -12.85 2.46 -16.21
C TYR A 56 -11.55 3.09 -15.69
N GLY A 57 -10.90 3.93 -16.49
CA GLY A 57 -9.52 4.36 -16.25
C GLY A 57 -9.31 5.04 -14.90
N GLY A 58 -10.26 5.89 -14.49
CA GLY A 58 -10.22 6.55 -13.18
C GLY A 58 -10.28 5.55 -12.03
N MET A 59 -11.25 4.63 -12.05
CA MET A 59 -11.44 3.63 -11.00
C MET A 59 -10.24 2.67 -10.89
N MET A 60 -9.70 2.24 -12.03
CA MET A 60 -8.52 1.37 -12.03
C MET A 60 -7.30 2.05 -11.43
N MET A 61 -7.03 3.31 -11.82
CA MET A 61 -5.90 4.07 -11.28
C MET A 61 -6.08 4.36 -9.79
N GLU A 62 -7.30 4.68 -9.34
CA GLU A 62 -7.61 4.87 -7.92
C GLU A 62 -7.28 3.62 -7.11
N ASP A 63 -7.79 2.45 -7.53
CA ASP A 63 -7.51 1.18 -6.84
C ASP A 63 -6.01 0.89 -6.74
N ALA A 64 -5.29 1.12 -7.84
CA ALA A 64 -3.86 0.88 -7.89
C ALA A 64 -3.10 1.79 -6.91
N MET A 65 -3.44 3.09 -6.87
CA MET A 65 -2.76 4.07 -6.02
C MET A 65 -3.11 3.95 -4.54
N ILE A 66 -4.35 3.55 -4.19
CA ILE A 66 -4.76 3.39 -2.80
C ILE A 66 -3.90 2.34 -2.09
N MET A 67 -3.48 1.27 -2.78
CA MET A 67 -2.66 0.21 -2.19
C MET A 67 -1.33 0.75 -1.63
N SER A 68 -0.60 1.58 -2.37
CA SER A 68 0.67 2.15 -1.91
C SER A 68 0.44 3.23 -0.85
N ALA A 69 -0.59 4.06 -1.00
CA ALA A 69 -0.92 5.10 -0.02
C ALA A 69 -1.27 4.51 1.35
N LYS A 70 -2.08 3.45 1.40
CA LYS A 70 -2.49 2.79 2.65
C LYS A 70 -1.37 1.96 3.28
N PHE A 71 -0.48 1.38 2.47
CA PHE A 71 0.74 0.78 2.99
C PHE A 71 1.59 1.82 3.73
N ALA A 72 1.87 2.97 3.10
CA ALA A 72 2.66 4.03 3.73
C ALA A 72 1.99 4.56 5.02
N GLY A 73 0.65 4.69 5.03
CA GLY A 73 -0.10 5.08 6.22
C GLY A 73 -0.01 4.06 7.36
N ALA A 74 -0.02 2.77 7.05
CA ALA A 74 0.11 1.70 8.04
C ALA A 74 1.53 1.59 8.62
N GLU A 75 2.57 1.81 7.80
CA GLU A 75 3.97 1.80 8.27
C GLU A 75 4.33 3.02 9.14
N GLY A 76 3.57 4.11 9.03
CA GLY A 76 3.76 5.33 9.82
C GLY A 76 3.17 5.29 11.23
N VAL A 77 2.53 4.18 11.63
CA VAL A 77 1.89 4.02 12.94
C VAL A 77 2.25 2.67 13.54
N ASN A 78 2.10 2.52 14.86
CA ASN A 78 2.26 1.22 15.52
C ASN A 78 0.92 0.52 15.80
N ASP A 79 -0.14 1.32 16.02
CA ASP A 79 -1.47 0.83 16.40
C ASP A 79 -2.01 -0.26 15.46
N TYR A 80 -2.30 -1.42 16.04
CA TYR A 80 -2.77 -2.61 15.36
C TYR A 80 -4.09 -2.38 14.63
N ILE A 81 -5.05 -1.68 15.24
CA ILE A 81 -6.37 -1.46 14.64
C ILE A 81 -6.21 -0.61 13.38
N HIS A 82 -5.50 0.52 13.45
CA HIS A 82 -5.19 1.36 12.29
C HIS A 82 -4.45 0.60 11.19
N LYS A 83 -3.49 -0.26 11.54
CA LYS A 83 -2.82 -1.13 10.56
C LYS A 83 -3.78 -2.08 9.87
N MET A 84 -4.67 -2.73 10.63
CA MET A 84 -5.67 -3.65 10.11
C MET A 84 -6.70 -2.96 9.21
N GLU A 85 -7.11 -1.74 9.53
CA GLU A 85 -7.99 -0.93 8.69
C GLU A 85 -7.34 -0.59 7.35
N ASN A 86 -6.11 -0.08 7.36
CA ASN A 86 -5.36 0.23 6.14
C ASN A 86 -5.17 -1.05 5.30
N ALA A 87 -4.80 -2.16 5.92
CA ALA A 87 -4.66 -3.45 5.25
C ALA A 87 -5.99 -3.93 4.63
N THR A 88 -7.11 -3.70 5.30
CA THR A 88 -8.45 -4.04 4.79
C THR A 88 -8.77 -3.22 3.54
N ILE A 89 -8.51 -1.92 3.56
CA ILE A 89 -8.71 -1.04 2.40
C ILE A 89 -7.83 -1.52 1.23
N MET A 90 -6.53 -1.76 1.45
CA MET A 90 -5.63 -2.29 0.41
C MET A 90 -6.18 -3.56 -0.23
N LYS A 91 -6.67 -4.52 0.58
CA LYS A 91 -7.25 -5.78 0.10
C LYS A 91 -8.50 -5.54 -0.75
N VAL A 92 -9.37 -4.61 -0.35
CA VAL A 92 -10.60 -4.31 -1.10
C VAL A 92 -10.25 -3.76 -2.48
N HIS A 93 -9.35 -2.77 -2.56
CA HIS A 93 -8.93 -2.18 -3.84
C HIS A 93 -8.17 -3.18 -4.72
N ALA A 94 -7.28 -4.00 -4.15
CA ALA A 94 -6.60 -5.06 -4.90
C ALA A 94 -7.60 -6.05 -5.54
N ARG A 95 -8.65 -6.43 -4.80
CA ARG A 95 -9.70 -7.32 -5.30
C ARG A 95 -10.59 -6.65 -6.35
N HIS A 96 -10.90 -5.38 -6.17
CA HIS A 96 -11.70 -4.61 -7.12
C HIS A 96 -10.94 -4.45 -8.45
N LEU A 97 -9.67 -4.03 -8.40
CA LEU A 97 -8.79 -3.94 -9.56
C LEU A 97 -8.66 -5.28 -10.30
N ASN A 98 -8.45 -6.38 -9.56
CA ASN A 98 -8.40 -7.71 -10.15
C ASN A 98 -9.71 -8.06 -10.85
N SER A 99 -10.86 -7.75 -10.25
CA SER A 99 -12.18 -8.00 -10.84
C SER A 99 -12.39 -7.19 -12.12
N MET A 100 -11.99 -5.92 -12.14
CA MET A 100 -12.04 -5.09 -13.35
C MET A 100 -11.19 -5.65 -14.48
N THR A 101 -10.05 -6.31 -14.19
CA THR A 101 -9.28 -6.96 -15.25
C THR A 101 -10.08 -8.07 -15.95
N TYR A 102 -10.92 -8.82 -15.24
CA TYR A 102 -11.77 -9.84 -15.84
C TYR A 102 -12.92 -9.22 -16.63
N GLN A 103 -13.51 -8.14 -16.11
CA GLN A 103 -14.54 -7.39 -16.83
C GLN A 103 -14.02 -6.86 -18.18
N LEU A 104 -12.86 -6.20 -18.20
CA LEU A 104 -12.25 -5.70 -19.44
C LEU A 104 -11.87 -6.80 -20.44
N ALA A 105 -11.55 -8.00 -19.96
CA ALA A 105 -11.28 -9.14 -20.85
C ALA A 105 -12.54 -9.61 -21.60
N MET A 106 -13.72 -9.45 -21.00
CA MET A 106 -14.99 -9.81 -21.65
C MET A 106 -15.39 -8.82 -22.75
N GLU A 107 -14.76 -7.65 -22.81
CA GLU A 107 -15.10 -6.57 -23.74
C GLU A 107 -14.25 -6.56 -25.02
N GLU A 108 -13.49 -7.62 -25.31
CA GLU A 108 -12.66 -7.76 -26.53
C GLU A 108 -11.67 -6.60 -26.75
N THR A 109 -11.01 -6.17 -25.68
CA THR A 109 -10.16 -4.96 -25.64
C THR A 109 -8.80 -5.07 -26.34
N HIS A 110 -8.45 -6.23 -26.90
CA HIS A 110 -7.11 -6.56 -27.42
C HIS A 110 -5.93 -6.33 -26.42
N ALA A 111 -6.21 -6.13 -25.14
CA ALA A 111 -5.23 -5.84 -24.09
C ALA A 111 -4.89 -7.07 -23.22
N GLU A 112 -5.05 -8.28 -23.75
CA GLU A 112 -4.95 -9.54 -22.98
C GLU A 112 -3.62 -9.70 -22.24
N GLU A 113 -2.50 -9.34 -22.89
CA GLU A 113 -1.17 -9.41 -22.27
C GLU A 113 -1.06 -8.46 -21.08
N HIS A 114 -1.50 -7.20 -21.22
CA HIS A 114 -1.53 -6.23 -20.13
C HIS A 114 -2.42 -6.68 -18.97
N LEU A 115 -3.57 -7.28 -19.27
CA LEU A 115 -4.48 -7.82 -18.27
C LEU A 115 -3.85 -8.99 -17.50
N ASN A 116 -3.15 -9.89 -18.18
CA ASN A 116 -2.48 -11.02 -17.52
C ASN A 116 -1.31 -10.56 -16.65
N LEU A 117 -0.46 -9.65 -17.13
CA LEU A 117 0.62 -9.06 -16.34
C LEU A 117 0.10 -8.39 -15.06
N LEU A 118 -1.00 -7.63 -15.17
CA LEU A 118 -1.61 -6.99 -14.01
C LEU A 118 -2.17 -8.01 -13.00
N ARG A 119 -2.81 -9.09 -13.47
CA ARG A 119 -3.33 -10.16 -12.59
C ARG A 119 -2.20 -10.89 -11.86
N GLU A 120 -1.11 -11.21 -12.56
CA GLU A 120 0.07 -11.83 -11.96
C GLU A 120 0.67 -10.95 -10.87
N ALA A 121 0.86 -9.66 -11.16
CA ALA A 121 1.37 -8.70 -10.19
C ALA A 121 0.46 -8.58 -8.94
N ILE A 122 -0.86 -8.65 -9.10
CA ILE A 122 -1.81 -8.65 -7.98
C ILE A 122 -1.71 -9.93 -7.14
N GLU A 123 -1.51 -11.10 -7.75
CA GLU A 123 -1.34 -12.35 -6.99
C GLU A 123 -0.01 -12.35 -6.22
N GLU A 124 1.07 -11.82 -6.81
CA GLU A 124 2.34 -11.62 -6.12
C GLU A 124 2.22 -10.61 -4.98
N PHE A 125 1.51 -9.51 -5.20
CA PHE A 125 1.18 -8.52 -4.16
C PHE A 125 0.45 -9.18 -3.00
N LYS A 126 -0.53 -10.03 -3.27
CA LYS A 126 -1.29 -10.76 -2.24
C LYS A 126 -0.40 -11.66 -1.38
N ILE A 127 0.60 -12.32 -1.98
CA ILE A 127 1.57 -13.13 -1.22
C ILE A 127 2.37 -12.25 -0.25
N LEU A 128 2.91 -11.12 -0.75
CA LEU A 128 3.66 -10.16 0.05
C LEU A 128 2.78 -9.51 1.14
N PHE A 129 1.53 -9.20 0.81
CA PHE A 129 0.54 -8.62 1.72
C PHE A 129 0.26 -9.55 2.90
N VAL A 130 0.06 -10.84 2.63
CA VAL A 130 -0.17 -11.83 3.70
C VAL A 130 1.05 -11.95 4.62
N ALA A 131 2.26 -11.90 4.06
CA ALA A 131 3.49 -11.91 4.88
C ALA A 131 3.60 -10.64 5.75
N TRP A 132 3.25 -9.48 5.20
CA TRP A 132 3.27 -8.21 5.90
C TRP A 132 2.27 -8.15 7.07
N VAL A 133 1.00 -8.50 6.83
CA VAL A 133 -0.04 -8.49 7.89
C VAL A 133 0.29 -9.46 9.04
N LYS A 134 0.95 -10.58 8.76
CA LYS A 134 1.41 -11.52 9.81
C LYS A 134 2.46 -10.90 10.75
N GLY A 135 3.11 -9.82 10.36
CA GLY A 135 4.08 -9.10 11.16
C GLY A 135 3.48 -8.08 12.13
N PHE A 136 2.16 -7.85 12.10
CA PHE A 136 1.53 -6.88 12.98
C PHE A 136 1.52 -7.37 14.43
N ASP A 137 1.94 -6.50 15.36
CA ASP A 137 1.83 -6.76 16.78
C ASP A 137 0.41 -6.46 17.25
N SER A 138 -0.33 -7.50 17.62
CA SER A 138 -1.69 -7.36 18.13
C SER A 138 -1.77 -6.85 19.57
N GLN A 139 -0.66 -6.74 20.30
CA GLN A 139 -0.68 -6.23 21.68
C GLN A 139 -0.75 -4.70 21.73
N ASP A 140 -0.20 -4.02 20.72
CA ASP A 140 -0.25 -2.56 20.59
C ASP A 140 -1.57 -2.14 19.91
N ARG A 141 -2.68 -2.20 20.65
CA ARG A 141 -4.02 -1.85 20.16
C ARG A 141 -4.68 -0.80 21.03
N TYR A 142 -5.22 0.23 20.39
CA TYR A 142 -6.09 1.24 20.99
C TYR A 142 -7.52 1.09 20.47
N ASP A 143 -8.50 0.94 21.35
CA ASP A 143 -9.91 0.89 20.97
C ASP A 143 -10.37 2.25 20.43
N ASP A 144 -10.71 2.28 19.14
CA ASP A 144 -11.16 3.47 18.42
C ASP A 144 -12.68 3.71 18.54
N GLY A 145 -13.41 2.82 19.22
CA GLY A 145 -14.84 2.90 19.44
C GLY A 145 -15.73 2.38 18.29
N TRP A 146 -15.16 1.85 17.20
CA TRP A 146 -15.93 1.28 16.08
C TRP A 146 -16.18 -0.23 16.22
N GLY A 147 -15.48 -0.90 17.14
CA GLY A 147 -15.69 -2.31 17.45
C GLY A 147 -15.17 -3.28 16.40
N LEU A 148 -14.27 -2.83 15.51
CA LEU A 148 -13.59 -3.68 14.53
C LEU A 148 -12.18 -4.03 15.01
N PHE A 149 -11.76 -5.28 14.83
CA PHE A 149 -10.43 -5.79 15.18
C PHE A 149 -10.03 -5.71 16.67
N VAL A 150 -11.01 -5.44 17.55
CA VAL A 150 -10.86 -5.36 19.02
C VAL A 150 -10.75 -6.75 19.65
#